data_AF-A0ABD0BFN8-F1
#
_entry.id   AF-A0ABD0BFN8-F1
#
_cell.length_a   1.000
_cell.length_b   1.000
_cell.length_c   1.000
_cell.angle_alpha   90.00
_cell.angle_beta   90.00
_cell.angle_gamma   90.00
#
_symmetry.space_group_name_H-M   'P 1'
#
loop_
_entity.id
_entity.type
_entity.pdbx_description
1 polymer ?
#
loop_
_entity_poly.entity_id
_entity_poly.type
_entity_poly.pdbx_seq_one_letter_code
_entity_poly.pdbx_strand_id
1 'polypeptide(L)'
;MERVWPYGKHLFMQIGEEILHTHLKMEGTWAVHLKGDRWTKPAHTARVQLLLDGTPHEDPIEVVGFSLGFVRIFPTSHYPDVIAHLGPDVLGDDWESTGYNEARRRILSAPDRAIGLALLDQRNLAGIGNEYRAEICFLCGVHPATPVRDTDVDRILTVARRLMWANRLSPVRVTTGIKRPGETTYVFGRNHRPCRRCGTRILQSTLVDDPSVELERIIWWCPHCQPFYPEP
;
A
#
# COMPACT_ATOMS: atom_id res chain seq x y z
N MET A 1 24.88 7.45 -4.95
CA MET A 1 23.67 6.85 -4.35
C MET A 1 24.06 5.45 -3.88
N GLU A 2 23.98 5.18 -2.59
CA GLU A 2 24.52 3.95 -1.98
C GLU A 2 23.47 2.85 -1.86
N ARG A 3 22.23 3.24 -1.53
CA ARG A 3 21.14 2.30 -1.30
C ARG A 3 19.80 2.96 -1.61
N VAL A 4 18.88 2.18 -2.17
CA VAL A 4 17.47 2.55 -2.35
C VAL A 4 16.61 1.43 -1.78
N TRP A 5 15.65 1.75 -0.92
CA TRP A 5 14.78 0.73 -0.33
C TRP A 5 13.41 1.30 0.02
N PRO A 6 12.35 0.48 -0.12
CA PRO A 6 11.05 0.81 0.43
C PRO A 6 10.95 0.45 1.93
N TYR A 7 10.02 1.10 2.62
CA TYR A 7 9.44 0.58 3.87
C TYR A 7 7.94 0.93 3.86
N GLY A 8 7.09 -0.08 3.69
CA GLY A 8 5.66 0.12 3.51
C GLY A 8 5.35 1.03 2.30
N LYS A 9 4.81 2.23 2.55
CA LYS A 9 4.47 3.22 1.49
C LYS A 9 5.53 4.32 1.32
N HIS A 10 6.68 4.17 1.98
CA HIS A 10 7.77 5.13 1.94
C HIS A 10 8.92 4.61 1.07
N LEU A 11 9.61 5.52 0.38
CA LEU A 11 10.81 5.23 -0.38
C LEU A 11 11.98 6.04 0.17
N PHE A 12 13.09 5.37 0.44
CA PHE A 12 14.32 5.95 0.98
C PHE A 12 15.46 5.77 -0.01
N MET A 13 16.28 6.80 -0.16
CA MET A 13 17.49 6.79 -0.97
C MET A 13 18.64 7.37 -0.15
N GLN A 14 19.68 6.58 0.11
CA GLN A 14 20.86 7.01 0.84
C GLN A 14 21.89 7.65 -0.10
N ILE A 15 22.33 8.85 0.26
CA ILE A 15 23.29 9.67 -0.47
C ILE A 15 24.32 10.15 0.56
N GLY A 16 25.46 9.45 0.66
CA GLY A 16 26.43 9.70 1.72
C GLY A 16 25.82 9.48 3.11
N GLU A 17 25.96 10.47 3.98
CA GLU A 17 25.42 10.44 5.35
C GLU A 17 23.96 10.91 5.45
N GLU A 18 23.30 11.19 4.32
CA GLU A 18 21.92 11.65 4.26
C GLU A 18 20.98 10.62 3.63
N ILE A 19 19.71 10.69 4.01
CA ILE A 19 18.63 9.92 3.41
C ILE A 19 17.60 10.87 2.84
N LEU A 20 17.37 10.76 1.54
CA LEU A 20 16.19 11.31 0.87
C LEU A 20 15.00 10.37 1.11
N HIS A 21 13.99 10.89 1.79
CA HIS A 21 12.74 10.19 2.11
C HIS A 21 11.58 10.79 1.35
N THR A 22 10.87 9.95 0.61
CA THR A 22 9.70 10.37 -0.17
C THR A 22 8.50 9.47 0.09
N HIS A 23 7.32 10.05 -0.07
CA HIS A 23 6.06 9.31 -0.10
C HIS A 23 5.23 9.80 -1.29
N LEU A 24 4.84 8.88 -2.17
CA LEU A 24 4.21 9.23 -3.45
C LEU A 24 2.79 9.77 -3.27
N LYS A 25 2.08 9.37 -2.21
CA LYS A 25 0.63 9.61 -2.05
C LYS A 25 -0.10 9.10 -3.30
N MET A 26 -1.09 9.83 -3.81
CA MET A 26 -1.97 9.31 -4.88
C MET A 26 -1.40 9.49 -6.29
N GLU A 27 -0.70 10.59 -6.55
CA GLU A 27 -0.27 10.97 -7.90
C GLU A 27 1.25 10.95 -8.09
N GLY A 28 2.00 10.84 -7.00
CA GLY A 28 3.45 10.89 -7.04
C GLY A 28 4.05 9.75 -7.85
N THR A 29 5.09 10.06 -8.60
CA THR A 29 5.79 9.07 -9.42
C THR A 29 7.27 9.42 -9.54
N TRP A 30 8.08 8.40 -9.78
CA TRP A 30 9.49 8.55 -10.15
C TRP A 30 9.65 8.12 -11.60
N ALA A 31 10.38 8.93 -12.36
CA ALA A 31 10.76 8.63 -13.73
C ALA A 31 12.28 8.71 -13.87
N VAL A 32 12.81 7.88 -14.77
CA VAL A 32 14.21 7.88 -15.15
C VAL A 32 14.31 8.37 -16.59
N HIS A 33 15.21 9.30 -16.83
CA HIS A 33 15.48 9.93 -18.12
C HIS A 33 16.99 9.87 -18.40
N LEU A 34 17.39 9.86 -19.68
CA LEU A 34 18.77 10.19 -20.00
C LEU A 34 18.98 11.69 -19.78
N LYS A 35 20.19 12.09 -19.41
CA LYS A 35 20.51 13.51 -19.21
C LYS A 35 20.26 14.29 -20.49
N GLY A 36 19.46 15.37 -20.37
CA GLY A 36 19.09 16.22 -21.50
C GLY A 36 17.81 15.81 -22.24
N ASP A 37 17.24 14.64 -21.93
CA ASP A 37 15.93 14.25 -22.47
C ASP A 37 14.83 15.17 -21.94
N ARG A 38 13.83 15.39 -22.79
CA ARG A 38 12.61 16.07 -22.34
C ARG A 38 11.84 15.18 -21.37
N TRP A 39 11.52 15.73 -20.20
CA TRP A 39 10.71 15.02 -19.21
C TRP A 39 9.32 14.67 -19.72
N THR A 40 8.80 13.53 -19.25
CA THR A 40 7.48 12.99 -19.62
C THR A 40 6.32 13.64 -18.87
N LYS A 41 6.63 14.48 -17.87
CA LYS A 41 5.67 15.19 -17.02
C LYS A 41 5.97 16.70 -17.01
N PRO A 42 4.98 17.57 -16.73
CA PRO A 42 5.21 19.02 -16.68
C PRO A 42 6.26 19.40 -15.63
N ALA A 43 7.21 20.27 -15.98
CA ALA A 43 8.32 20.64 -15.10
C ALA A 43 7.88 21.19 -13.74
N HIS A 44 6.76 21.93 -13.68
CA HIS A 44 6.23 22.48 -12.42
C HIS A 44 5.74 21.42 -11.42
N THR A 45 5.57 20.16 -11.84
CA THR A 45 5.23 19.05 -10.94
C THR A 45 6.47 18.36 -10.38
N ALA A 46 7.67 18.65 -10.88
CA ALA A 46 8.91 18.12 -10.31
C ALA A 46 9.09 18.61 -8.87
N ARG A 47 9.54 17.71 -8.00
CA ARG A 47 9.80 17.96 -6.58
C ARG A 47 11.22 17.59 -6.18
N VAL A 48 11.79 16.58 -6.85
CA VAL A 48 13.19 16.17 -6.69
C VAL A 48 13.76 15.85 -8.06
N GLN A 49 15.00 16.28 -8.30
CA GLN A 49 15.80 15.87 -9.45
C GLN A 49 17.14 15.37 -8.92
N LEU A 50 17.50 14.14 -9.27
CA LEU A 50 18.79 13.54 -8.96
C LEU A 50 19.53 13.34 -10.28
N LEU A 51 20.72 13.93 -10.39
CA LEU A 51 21.64 13.65 -11.50
C LEU A 51 22.61 12.56 -11.04
N LEU A 52 22.63 11.44 -11.75
CA LEU A 52 23.49 10.31 -11.44
C LEU A 52 24.42 10.03 -12.61
N ASP A 53 25.68 9.76 -12.29
CA ASP A 53 26.63 9.25 -13.28
C ASP A 53 26.13 7.90 -13.79
N GLY A 54 26.12 7.71 -15.11
CA GLY A 54 25.24 6.80 -15.84
C GLY A 54 25.17 5.36 -15.38
N THR A 55 26.13 4.85 -14.61
CA THR A 55 26.26 3.43 -14.24
C THR A 55 24.93 2.76 -13.82
N PRO A 56 24.47 1.70 -14.51
CA PRO A 56 25.14 0.91 -15.56
C PRO A 56 24.98 1.43 -17.00
N HIS A 57 24.27 2.53 -17.24
CA HIS A 57 24.21 3.21 -18.53
C HIS A 57 25.52 3.96 -18.82
N GLU A 58 25.85 4.10 -20.11
CA GLU A 58 27.04 4.86 -20.56
C GLU A 58 26.85 6.37 -20.34
N ASP A 59 25.62 6.85 -20.54
CA ASP A 59 25.26 8.25 -20.38
C ASP A 59 24.73 8.56 -18.98
N PRO A 60 25.02 9.74 -18.41
CA PRO A 60 24.40 10.19 -17.17
C PRO A 60 22.88 10.15 -17.24
N ILE A 61 22.24 9.83 -16.12
CA ILE A 61 20.78 9.74 -16.01
C ILE A 61 20.24 10.80 -15.06
N GLU A 62 19.00 11.22 -15.33
CA GLU A 62 18.21 12.06 -14.44
C GLU A 62 17.05 11.23 -13.85
N VAL A 63 17.00 11.16 -12.53
CA VAL A 63 15.91 10.53 -11.80
C VAL A 63 15.05 11.62 -11.19
N VAL A 64 13.81 11.74 -11.65
CA VAL A 64 12.93 12.87 -11.32
C VAL A 64 11.68 12.38 -10.61
N GLY A 65 11.43 12.95 -9.44
CA GLY A 65 10.23 12.72 -8.65
C GLY A 65 9.18 13.79 -8.94
N PHE A 66 8.05 13.40 -9.52
CA PHE A 66 6.94 14.29 -9.87
C PHE A 66 5.77 14.12 -8.90
N SER A 67 5.11 15.22 -8.54
CA SER A 67 3.92 15.28 -7.67
C SER A 67 4.06 14.50 -6.36
N LEU A 68 5.28 14.42 -5.82
CA LEU A 68 5.56 13.69 -4.59
C LEU A 68 4.78 14.33 -3.43
N GLY A 69 4.04 13.51 -2.67
CA GLY A 69 3.20 13.99 -1.58
C GLY A 69 3.97 14.60 -0.43
N PHE A 70 5.18 14.09 -0.13
CA PHE A 70 6.18 14.83 0.62
C PHE A 70 7.59 14.39 0.25
N VAL A 71 8.55 15.27 0.59
CA VAL A 71 9.99 15.07 0.45
C VAL A 71 10.65 15.54 1.74
N ARG A 72 11.58 14.76 2.29
CA ARG A 72 12.42 15.10 3.44
C ARG A 72 13.84 14.61 3.22
N ILE A 73 14.80 15.30 3.81
CA ILE A 73 16.20 14.86 3.87
C ILE A 73 16.59 14.87 5.35
N PHE A 74 17.26 13.82 5.81
CA PHE A 74 17.74 13.72 7.18
C PHE A 74 19.00 12.85 7.28
N PRO A 75 19.84 13.03 8.31
CA PRO A 75 21.01 12.18 8.55
C PRO A 75 20.64 10.69 8.72
N THR A 76 21.45 9.78 8.20
CA THR A 76 21.24 8.32 8.30
C THR A 76 20.97 7.83 9.72
N SER A 77 21.58 8.48 10.72
CA SER A 77 21.38 8.19 12.15
C SER A 77 19.94 8.36 12.63
N HIS A 78 19.12 9.20 11.99
CA HIS A 78 17.70 9.41 12.36
C HIS A 78 16.74 8.41 11.70
N TYR A 79 17.22 7.52 10.83
CA TYR A 79 16.35 6.57 10.14
C TYR A 79 15.48 5.73 11.09
N PRO A 80 16.00 5.16 12.19
CA PRO A 80 15.19 4.39 13.13
C PRO A 80 14.01 5.20 13.70
N ASP A 81 14.23 6.47 14.07
CA ASP A 81 13.19 7.35 14.61
C ASP A 81 12.12 7.67 13.57
N VAL A 82 12.54 7.90 12.32
CA VAL A 82 11.64 8.22 11.22
C VAL A 82 10.67 7.07 10.94
N ILE A 83 11.10 5.82 11.06
CA ILE A 83 10.23 4.65 10.83
C ILE A 83 9.60 4.09 12.12
N ALA A 84 10.00 4.54 13.32
CA ALA A 84 9.58 3.97 14.60
C ALA A 84 8.06 3.92 14.82
N HIS A 85 7.33 4.85 14.22
CA HIS A 85 5.87 4.91 14.30
C HIS A 85 5.16 3.87 13.42
N LEU A 86 5.87 3.22 12.49
CA LEU A 86 5.30 2.24 11.57
C LEU A 86 5.25 0.84 12.19
N GLY A 87 4.32 0.05 11.69
CA GLY A 87 4.30 -1.40 11.85
C GLY A 87 5.33 -2.08 10.95
N PRO A 88 5.58 -3.38 11.16
CA PRO A 88 6.45 -4.16 10.30
C PRO A 88 6.01 -4.07 8.82
N ASP A 89 6.99 -4.03 7.91
CA ASP A 89 6.73 -4.02 6.48
C ASP A 89 6.25 -5.39 6.01
N VAL A 90 5.07 -5.45 5.40
CA VAL A 90 4.49 -6.70 4.85
C VAL A 90 5.39 -7.36 3.80
N LEU A 91 6.24 -6.60 3.12
CA LEU A 91 7.22 -7.11 2.15
C LEU A 91 8.65 -7.16 2.69
N GLY A 92 8.86 -6.83 3.98
CA GLY A 92 10.16 -6.88 4.62
C GLY A 92 10.76 -8.28 4.66
N ASP A 93 12.10 -8.33 4.66
CA ASP A 93 12.89 -9.56 4.77
C ASP A 93 12.72 -10.22 6.14
N ASP A 94 12.44 -9.44 7.17
CA ASP A 94 12.22 -9.86 8.56
C ASP A 94 10.76 -10.24 8.86
N TRP A 95 9.88 -10.24 7.85
CA TRP A 95 8.47 -10.55 8.06
C TRP A 95 8.24 -11.93 8.69
N GLU A 96 8.88 -12.98 8.16
CA GLU A 96 8.65 -14.34 8.68
C GLU A 96 9.28 -14.54 10.06
N SER A 97 10.36 -13.83 10.38
CA SER A 97 11.09 -14.01 11.65
C SER A 97 10.49 -13.20 12.79
N THR A 98 10.06 -11.95 12.55
CA THR A 98 9.56 -11.05 13.59
C THR A 98 8.29 -10.31 13.16
N GLY A 99 8.21 -9.85 11.91
CA GLY A 99 7.16 -8.95 11.45
C GLY A 99 5.74 -9.54 11.51
N TYR A 100 5.58 -10.82 11.19
CA TYR A 100 4.29 -11.51 11.20
C TYR A 100 3.65 -11.50 12.59
N ASN A 101 4.41 -11.94 13.60
CA ASN A 101 3.93 -12.02 14.98
C ASN A 101 3.65 -10.63 15.55
N GLU A 102 4.47 -9.64 15.20
CA GLU A 102 4.27 -8.26 15.64
C GLU A 102 3.02 -7.63 15.00
N ALA A 103 2.81 -7.79 13.69
CA ALA A 103 1.61 -7.33 13.00
C ALA A 103 0.35 -7.97 13.60
N ARG A 104 0.40 -9.30 13.81
CA ARG A 104 -0.68 -10.06 14.44
C ARG A 104 -1.01 -9.52 15.83
N ARG A 105 0.00 -9.31 16.68
CA ARG A 105 -0.16 -8.76 18.04
C ARG A 105 -0.82 -7.37 18.01
N ARG A 106 -0.37 -6.47 17.14
CA ARG A 106 -0.92 -5.10 17.03
C ARG A 106 -2.35 -5.08 16.51
N ILE A 107 -2.70 -5.95 15.56
CA ILE A 107 -4.08 -6.07 15.08
C ILE A 107 -4.98 -6.60 16.21
N LEU A 108 -4.57 -7.66 16.91
CA LEU A 108 -5.34 -8.28 17.99
C LEU A 108 -5.47 -7.42 19.24
N SER A 109 -4.66 -6.38 19.43
CA SER A 109 -4.78 -5.50 20.60
C SER A 109 -6.01 -4.59 20.57
N ALA A 110 -6.73 -4.51 19.45
CA ALA A 110 -7.98 -3.77 19.31
C ALA A 110 -9.09 -4.68 18.73
N PRO A 111 -9.56 -5.68 19.51
CA PRO A 111 -10.46 -6.74 19.04
C PRO A 111 -11.79 -6.23 18.47
N ASP A 112 -12.27 -5.10 18.96
CA ASP A 112 -13.57 -4.52 18.58
C ASP A 112 -13.47 -3.63 17.33
N ARG A 113 -12.24 -3.29 16.92
CA ARG A 113 -12.00 -2.46 15.74
C ARG A 113 -12.38 -3.22 14.48
N ALA A 114 -12.96 -2.54 13.51
CA ALA A 114 -13.22 -3.10 12.20
C ALA A 114 -11.90 -3.55 11.53
N ILE A 115 -11.87 -4.77 11.01
CA ILE A 115 -10.68 -5.36 10.37
C ILE A 115 -10.19 -4.51 9.19
N GLY A 116 -11.10 -3.91 8.42
CA GLY A 116 -10.75 -3.02 7.32
C GLY A 116 -9.98 -1.78 7.76
N LEU A 117 -10.26 -1.26 8.97
CA LEU A 117 -9.54 -0.13 9.54
C LEU A 117 -8.21 -0.57 10.16
N ALA A 118 -8.20 -1.71 10.84
CA ALA A 118 -6.98 -2.31 11.39
C ALA A 118 -5.93 -2.58 10.29
N LEU A 119 -6.36 -3.00 9.09
CA LEU A 119 -5.49 -3.24 7.94
C LEU A 119 -4.95 -1.96 7.28
N LEU A 120 -5.61 -0.82 7.43
CA LEU A 120 -5.13 0.47 6.89
C LEU A 120 -4.24 1.22 7.86
N ASP A 121 -4.28 0.88 9.15
CA ASP A 121 -3.42 1.49 10.15
C ASP A 121 -1.96 1.09 9.92
N GLN A 122 -1.17 2.03 9.41
CA GLN A 122 0.25 1.79 9.11
C GLN A 122 1.07 1.51 10.37
N ARG A 123 0.53 1.75 11.58
CA ARG A 123 1.15 1.36 12.85
C ARG A 123 0.96 -0.13 13.14
N ASN A 124 -0.07 -0.79 12.61
CA ASN A 124 -0.26 -2.23 12.78
C ASN A 124 0.68 -3.01 11.86
N LEU A 125 0.72 -2.62 10.59
CA LEU A 125 1.56 -3.19 9.54
C LEU A 125 1.67 -2.20 8.39
N ALA A 126 2.85 -2.03 7.84
CA ALA A 126 3.11 -1.02 6.81
C ALA A 126 2.94 -1.58 5.40
N GLY A 127 2.35 -0.78 4.50
CA GLY A 127 2.27 -1.07 3.06
C GLY A 127 0.86 -1.34 2.52
N ILE A 128 -0.08 -1.82 3.35
CA ILE A 128 -1.45 -2.06 2.90
C ILE A 128 -2.17 -0.73 2.62
N GLY A 129 -2.66 -0.60 1.39
CA GLY A 129 -3.52 0.51 0.94
C GLY A 129 -4.97 0.09 0.71
N ASN A 130 -5.81 1.04 0.33
CA ASN A 130 -7.26 0.86 0.18
C ASN A 130 -7.65 -0.29 -0.77
N GLU A 131 -6.92 -0.41 -1.89
CA GLU A 131 -7.07 -1.49 -2.87
C GLU A 131 -6.75 -2.85 -2.26
N TYR A 132 -5.57 -3.01 -1.68
CA TYR A 132 -5.19 -4.26 -1.02
C TYR A 132 -6.17 -4.62 0.10
N ARG A 133 -6.56 -3.67 0.97
CA ARG A 133 -7.55 -3.90 2.02
C ARG A 133 -8.86 -4.48 1.44
N ALA A 134 -9.42 -3.86 0.39
CA ALA A 134 -10.66 -4.34 -0.23
C ALA A 134 -10.52 -5.77 -0.79
N GLU A 135 -9.43 -6.03 -1.50
CA GLU A 135 -9.18 -7.31 -2.14
C GLU A 135 -8.84 -8.42 -1.13
N ILE A 136 -8.07 -8.12 -0.10
CA ILE A 136 -7.75 -9.05 1.00
C ILE A 136 -9.03 -9.46 1.73
N CYS A 137 -9.86 -8.49 2.15
CA CYS A 137 -11.15 -8.78 2.79
C CYS A 137 -12.04 -9.68 1.91
N PHE A 138 -12.12 -9.40 0.60
CA PHE A 138 -12.87 -10.24 -0.33
C PHE A 138 -12.29 -11.66 -0.48
N LEU A 139 -10.97 -11.77 -0.59
CA LEU A 139 -10.29 -13.07 -0.71
C LEU A 139 -10.46 -13.92 0.56
N CYS A 140 -10.55 -13.28 1.72
CA CYS A 140 -10.85 -13.93 3.00
C CYS A 140 -12.33 -14.17 3.25
N GLY A 141 -13.23 -13.56 2.46
CA GLY A 141 -14.69 -13.68 2.64
C GLY A 141 -15.22 -12.91 3.85
N VAL A 142 -14.50 -11.87 4.29
CA VAL A 142 -14.81 -11.10 5.49
C VAL A 142 -15.27 -9.69 5.10
N HIS A 143 -16.33 -9.19 5.72
CA HIS A 143 -16.76 -7.82 5.51
C HIS A 143 -15.77 -6.83 6.16
N PRO A 144 -15.41 -5.70 5.52
CA PRO A 144 -14.43 -4.77 6.09
C PRO A 144 -14.80 -4.20 7.47
N ALA A 145 -16.09 -4.14 7.79
CA ALA A 145 -16.59 -3.70 9.10
C ALA A 145 -16.65 -4.80 10.18
N THR A 146 -16.31 -6.06 9.86
CA THR A 146 -16.27 -7.14 10.85
C THR A 146 -15.23 -6.82 11.93
N PRO A 147 -15.58 -6.92 13.23
CA PRO A 147 -14.62 -6.75 14.33
C PRO A 147 -13.45 -7.73 14.21
N VAL A 148 -12.24 -7.30 14.53
CA VAL A 148 -11.03 -8.14 14.49
C VAL A 148 -11.22 -9.48 15.21
N ARG A 149 -11.87 -9.48 16.38
CA ARG A 149 -12.15 -10.69 17.18
C ARG A 149 -12.97 -11.75 16.44
N ASP A 150 -13.76 -11.35 15.45
CA ASP A 150 -14.64 -12.22 14.66
C ASP A 150 -13.98 -12.62 13.32
N THR A 151 -12.66 -12.44 13.19
CA THR A 151 -11.90 -12.73 11.97
C THR A 151 -10.73 -13.67 12.21
N ASP A 152 -10.35 -14.41 11.16
CA ASP A 152 -9.12 -15.17 11.10
C ASP A 152 -7.96 -14.24 10.67
N VAL A 153 -7.33 -13.59 11.65
CA VAL A 153 -6.22 -12.65 11.42
C VAL A 153 -5.03 -13.33 10.76
N ASP A 154 -4.76 -14.60 11.10
CA ASP A 154 -3.65 -15.37 10.55
C ASP A 154 -3.82 -15.59 9.04
N ARG A 155 -5.03 -16.01 8.62
CA ARG A 155 -5.39 -16.11 7.19
C ARG A 155 -5.31 -14.76 6.48
N ILE A 156 -5.76 -13.69 7.12
CA ILE A 156 -5.72 -12.34 6.54
C ILE A 156 -4.28 -11.90 6.28
N LEU A 157 -3.38 -12.05 7.25
CA LEU A 157 -1.96 -11.70 7.08
C LEU A 157 -1.28 -12.55 5.99
N THR A 158 -1.60 -13.84 5.95
CA THR A 158 -1.11 -14.77 4.91
C THR A 158 -1.54 -14.32 3.51
N VAL A 159 -2.82 -13.99 3.34
CA VAL A 159 -3.37 -13.50 2.07
C VAL A 159 -2.77 -12.14 1.70
N ALA A 160 -2.61 -11.23 2.68
CA ALA A 160 -2.03 -9.90 2.47
C ALA A 160 -0.62 -9.99 1.89
N ARG A 161 0.29 -10.73 2.56
CA ARG A 161 1.66 -10.90 2.09
C ARG A 161 1.73 -11.56 0.73
N ARG A 162 0.99 -12.66 0.53
CA ARG A 162 0.97 -13.37 -0.77
C ARG A 162 0.53 -12.45 -1.91
N LEU A 163 -0.53 -11.67 -1.69
CA LEU A 163 -1.10 -10.79 -2.69
C LEU A 163 -0.15 -9.62 -3.03
N MET A 164 0.44 -8.98 -2.01
CA MET A 164 1.39 -7.90 -2.22
C MET A 164 2.68 -8.42 -2.89
N TRP A 165 3.18 -9.59 -2.47
CA TRP A 165 4.38 -10.19 -3.03
C TRP A 165 4.21 -10.50 -4.52
N ALA A 166 3.04 -11.03 -4.91
CA ALA A 166 2.72 -11.32 -6.32
C ALA A 166 2.69 -10.06 -7.20
N ASN A 167 2.48 -8.88 -6.62
CA ASN A 167 2.29 -7.62 -7.33
C ASN A 167 3.48 -6.65 -7.24
N ARG A 168 4.52 -6.96 -6.44
CA ARG A 168 5.62 -6.04 -6.12
C ARG A 168 6.46 -5.56 -7.31
N LEU A 169 6.49 -6.31 -8.41
CA LEU A 169 7.29 -6.02 -9.61
C LEU A 169 6.48 -5.37 -10.74
N SER A 170 5.23 -4.98 -10.48
CA SER A 170 4.34 -4.43 -11.51
C SER A 170 3.62 -3.18 -10.98
N PRO A 171 3.54 -2.09 -11.76
CA PRO A 171 2.70 -0.94 -11.41
C PRO A 171 1.21 -1.30 -11.51
N VAL A 172 0.85 -2.29 -12.34
CA VAL A 172 -0.51 -2.82 -12.45
C VAL A 172 -0.68 -3.94 -11.43
N ARG A 173 -1.55 -3.71 -10.45
CA ARG A 173 -1.92 -4.70 -9.45
C ARG A 173 -3.00 -5.62 -10.00
N VAL A 174 -2.81 -6.92 -9.80
CA VAL A 174 -3.69 -7.99 -10.25
C VAL A 174 -3.94 -8.93 -9.08
N THR A 175 -5.20 -9.01 -8.68
CA THR A 175 -5.66 -9.85 -7.56
C THR A 175 -6.46 -11.05 -8.05
N THR A 176 -7.03 -10.96 -9.25
CA THR A 176 -7.79 -12.04 -9.91
C THR A 176 -6.93 -13.07 -10.64
N GLY A 177 -5.65 -12.75 -10.89
CA GLY A 177 -4.78 -13.48 -11.81
C GLY A 177 -4.98 -13.13 -13.29
N ILE A 178 -5.94 -12.26 -13.63
CA ILE A 178 -6.24 -11.86 -15.01
C ILE A 178 -5.74 -10.44 -15.27
N LYS A 179 -4.74 -10.29 -16.16
CA LYS A 179 -4.12 -8.98 -16.46
C LYS A 179 -4.91 -8.09 -17.43
N ARG A 180 -6.08 -8.52 -17.90
CA ARG A 180 -6.91 -7.76 -18.84
C ARG A 180 -7.47 -6.50 -18.17
N PRO A 181 -7.50 -5.33 -18.84
CA PRO A 181 -8.07 -4.11 -18.29
C PRO A 181 -9.50 -4.32 -17.76
N GLY A 182 -9.78 -3.82 -16.56
CA GLY A 182 -11.08 -3.98 -15.89
C GLY A 182 -11.34 -5.38 -15.28
N GLU A 183 -10.39 -6.31 -15.42
CA GLU A 183 -10.47 -7.67 -14.87
C GLU A 183 -9.46 -7.96 -13.76
N THR A 184 -8.62 -6.99 -13.42
CA THR A 184 -7.54 -7.17 -12.45
C THR A 184 -7.99 -7.27 -10.99
N THR A 185 -9.15 -6.69 -10.65
CA THR A 185 -9.70 -6.64 -9.28
C THR A 185 -11.01 -7.42 -9.14
N TYR A 186 -11.29 -7.91 -7.93
CA TYR A 186 -12.53 -8.56 -7.57
C TYR A 186 -13.62 -7.58 -7.12
N VAL A 187 -13.28 -6.62 -6.27
CA VAL A 187 -14.23 -5.67 -5.66
C VAL A 187 -13.80 -4.21 -5.72
N PHE A 188 -12.49 -3.91 -5.66
CA PHE A 188 -11.99 -2.53 -5.62
C PHE A 188 -12.37 -1.74 -6.86
N GLY A 189 -13.06 -0.61 -6.66
CA GLY A 189 -13.54 0.26 -7.74
C GLY A 189 -14.64 -0.35 -8.62
N ARG A 190 -15.32 -1.40 -8.14
CA ARG A 190 -16.30 -2.17 -8.93
C ARG A 190 -17.74 -2.04 -8.42
N ASN A 191 -18.07 -0.95 -7.74
CA ASN A 191 -19.44 -0.70 -7.27
C ASN A 191 -20.47 -0.89 -8.39
N HIS A 192 -21.60 -1.51 -8.05
CA HIS A 192 -22.70 -1.90 -8.95
C HIS A 192 -22.35 -2.90 -10.07
N ARG A 193 -21.09 -3.34 -10.20
CA ARG A 193 -20.73 -4.42 -11.12
C ARG A 193 -21.03 -5.79 -10.51
N PRO A 194 -21.31 -6.83 -11.32
CA PRO A 194 -21.50 -8.18 -10.81
C PRO A 194 -20.19 -8.71 -10.20
N CYS A 195 -20.32 -9.35 -9.04
CA CYS A 195 -19.24 -10.07 -8.38
C CYS A 195 -18.71 -11.18 -9.28
N ARG A 196 -17.39 -11.29 -9.40
CA ARG A 196 -16.74 -12.31 -10.23
C ARG A 196 -16.89 -13.74 -9.69
N ARG A 197 -17.30 -13.92 -8.43
CA ARG A 197 -17.53 -15.24 -7.82
C ARG A 197 -18.98 -15.69 -7.90
N CYS A 198 -19.95 -14.79 -7.66
CA CYS A 198 -21.36 -15.17 -7.50
C CYS A 198 -22.36 -14.32 -8.31
N GLY A 199 -21.91 -13.32 -9.08
CA GLY A 199 -22.80 -12.44 -9.86
C GLY A 199 -23.52 -11.34 -9.07
N THR A 200 -23.63 -11.45 -7.74
CA THR A 200 -24.26 -10.40 -6.89
C THR A 200 -23.58 -9.05 -7.08
N ARG A 201 -24.35 -7.95 -7.11
CA ARG A 201 -23.79 -6.60 -7.29
C ARG A 201 -22.88 -6.23 -6.13
N ILE A 202 -21.70 -5.71 -6.45
CA ILE A 202 -20.78 -5.14 -5.46
C ILE A 202 -21.37 -3.86 -4.88
N LEU A 203 -21.39 -3.77 -3.56
CA LEU A 203 -21.82 -2.60 -2.82
C LEU A 203 -20.61 -1.73 -2.45
N GLN A 204 -20.89 -0.48 -2.10
CA GLN A 204 -19.92 0.49 -1.65
C GLN A 204 -20.50 1.31 -0.50
N SER A 205 -19.65 1.65 0.45
CA SER A 205 -19.96 2.53 1.58
C SER A 205 -18.67 3.16 2.10
N THR A 206 -18.75 3.89 3.19
CA THR A 206 -17.65 4.52 3.88
C THR A 206 -17.50 3.87 5.25
N LEU A 207 -16.27 3.50 5.61
CA LEU A 207 -15.92 2.92 6.91
C LEU A 207 -14.94 3.86 7.62
N VAL A 208 -15.31 4.35 8.81
CA VAL A 208 -14.57 5.40 9.53
C VAL A 208 -14.53 5.12 11.03
N ASP A 209 -13.37 5.37 11.66
CA ASP A 209 -13.22 5.46 13.13
C ASP A 209 -13.50 6.92 13.63
N ASP A 210 -13.24 7.93 12.80
CA ASP A 210 -13.41 9.37 13.09
C ASP A 210 -13.86 10.09 11.81
N PRO A 211 -15.01 10.77 11.72
CA PRO A 211 -15.55 11.35 10.49
C PRO A 211 -14.68 12.47 9.82
N SER A 212 -13.62 12.96 10.44
CA SER A 212 -12.81 14.11 9.96
C SER A 212 -11.74 13.83 8.89
N VAL A 213 -11.58 12.58 8.43
CA VAL A 213 -10.64 12.22 7.33
C VAL A 213 -11.46 11.59 6.19
N GLU A 214 -11.13 11.73 4.90
CA GLU A 214 -12.12 11.38 3.84
C GLU A 214 -11.68 10.33 2.80
N LEU A 215 -10.45 10.35 2.29
CA LEU A 215 -10.16 9.68 1.01
C LEU A 215 -9.77 8.18 1.08
N GLU A 216 -9.26 7.65 2.21
CA GLU A 216 -8.84 6.23 2.33
C GLU A 216 -9.96 5.29 2.84
N ARG A 217 -11.22 5.74 2.82
CA ARG A 217 -12.30 5.20 3.66
C ARG A 217 -13.41 4.48 2.94
N ILE A 218 -13.45 4.58 1.61
CA ILE A 218 -14.41 3.86 0.79
C ILE A 218 -14.12 2.36 0.91
N ILE A 219 -15.13 1.57 1.25
CA ILE A 219 -15.13 0.11 1.21
C ILE A 219 -15.95 -0.40 0.04
N TRP A 220 -15.49 -1.47 -0.59
CA TRP A 220 -16.24 -2.25 -1.58
C TRP A 220 -16.35 -3.68 -1.10
N TRP A 221 -17.53 -4.28 -1.22
CA TRP A 221 -17.73 -5.67 -0.83
C TRP A 221 -18.85 -6.32 -1.64
N CYS A 222 -18.80 -7.65 -1.70
CA CYS A 222 -19.92 -8.45 -2.21
C CYS A 222 -20.79 -8.89 -1.02
N PRO A 223 -22.07 -8.47 -0.90
CA PRO A 223 -22.89 -8.81 0.27
C PRO A 223 -23.18 -10.32 0.38
N HIS A 224 -23.05 -11.07 -0.72
CA HIS A 224 -23.20 -12.52 -0.71
C HIS A 224 -21.90 -13.24 -0.29
N CYS A 225 -20.73 -12.79 -0.77
CA CYS A 225 -19.45 -13.44 -0.46
C CYS A 225 -18.80 -12.93 0.84
N GLN A 226 -19.26 -11.79 1.34
CA GLN A 226 -18.80 -11.14 2.57
C GLN A 226 -20.04 -10.71 3.36
N PRO A 227 -20.85 -11.67 3.87
CA PRO A 227 -22.05 -11.35 4.63
C PRO A 227 -21.67 -10.57 5.90
N PHE A 228 -22.49 -9.60 6.26
CA PHE A 228 -22.32 -8.80 7.47
C PHE A 228 -23.69 -8.62 8.13
N TYR A 229 -23.83 -9.18 9.33
CA TYR A 229 -25.00 -9.03 10.17
C TYR A 229 -24.55 -8.21 11.38
N PRO A 230 -24.75 -6.88 11.39
CA PRO A 230 -24.52 -6.13 12.61
C PRO A 230 -25.42 -6.71 13.70
N GLU A 231 -24.90 -6.88 14.92
CA GLU A 231 -25.76 -7.27 16.04
C GLU A 231 -26.89 -6.24 16.20
N PRO A 232 -28.13 -6.70 16.48
CA PRO A 232 -29.30 -5.84 16.59
C PRO A 232 -29.22 -4.82 17.74
#